data_AF-F4YB81-F1
#
_entry.id   AF-F4YB81-F1
#
_cell.length_a   1.000
_cell.length_b   1.000
_cell.length_c   1.000
_cell.angle_alpha   90.00
_cell.angle_beta   90.00
_cell.angle_gamma   90.00
#
_symmetry.space_group_name_H-M   'P 1'
#
loop_
_entity.id
_entity.type
_entity.pdbx_description
1 polymer ?
#
loop_
_entity_poly.entity_id
_entity_poly.type
_entity_poly.pdbx_seq_one_letter_code
_entity_poly.pdbx_strand_id
1 'polypeptide(L)'
;MSFEEDEESFEHTLLVVREVSVFKIPPRPTSGGYKCGEWLQSDKIWTGRLRVVSCKERCEIRLEDPNSAELFAACFVPPGQRESSVESVLDSSRY
;
A
#
# COMPACT_ATOMS: atom_id res chain seq x y z
N MET A 1 27.93 20.90 9.81
CA MET A 1 27.48 19.78 8.97
C MET A 1 26.12 19.29 9.44
N SER A 2 25.14 20.20 9.57
CA SER A 2 23.80 19.87 10.11
C SER A 2 22.72 19.72 9.05
N PHE A 3 23.01 20.06 7.78
CA PHE A 3 22.02 20.06 6.70
C PHE A 3 21.75 18.67 6.11
N GLU A 4 22.65 17.71 6.28
CA GLU A 4 22.50 16.35 5.72
C GLU A 4 21.61 15.45 6.60
N GLU A 5 21.57 15.67 7.92
CA GLU A 5 20.71 14.90 8.84
C GLU A 5 19.23 15.32 8.74
N ASP A 6 18.96 16.60 8.45
CA ASP A 6 17.58 17.11 8.30
C ASP A 6 16.87 16.52 7.08
N GLU A 7 17.61 16.29 5.98
CA GLU A 7 17.09 15.62 4.77
C GLU A 7 16.80 14.14 5.03
N GLU A 8 17.44 13.51 6.02
CA GLU A 8 17.22 12.09 6.29
C GLU A 8 15.86 11.75 6.87
N SER A 9 15.23 12.73 7.52
CA SER A 9 13.99 12.57 8.29
C SER A 9 12.75 13.14 7.59
N PHE A 10 12.91 13.78 6.43
CA PHE A 10 11.80 14.48 5.79
C PHE A 10 10.85 13.51 5.07
N GLU A 11 9.64 13.36 5.60
CA GLU A 11 8.56 12.59 4.99
C GLU A 11 7.60 13.52 4.22
N HIS A 12 7.41 13.26 2.92
CA HIS A 12 6.38 13.91 2.11
C HIS A 12 5.16 13.00 1.94
N THR A 13 3.99 13.43 2.38
CA THR A 13 2.75 12.70 2.07
C THR A 13 2.30 13.02 0.65
N LEU A 14 2.27 12.00 -0.21
CA LEU A 14 1.88 12.11 -1.62
C LEU A 14 0.38 11.89 -1.83
N LEU A 15 -0.22 10.95 -1.09
CA LEU A 15 -1.63 10.60 -1.22
C LEU A 15 -2.21 10.17 0.12
N VAL A 16 -3.49 10.51 0.34
CA VAL A 16 -4.29 10.01 1.45
C VAL A 16 -5.64 9.53 0.91
N VAL A 17 -5.96 8.26 1.13
CA VAL A 17 -7.28 7.69 0.86
C VAL A 17 -7.92 7.35 2.21
N ARG A 18 -9.02 8.04 2.53
CA ARG A 18 -9.63 8.02 3.87
C ARG A 18 -10.17 6.65 4.26
N GLU A 19 -10.71 5.91 3.30
CA GLU A 19 -11.33 4.62 3.53
C GLU A 19 -10.89 3.65 2.44
N VAL A 20 -10.20 2.59 2.87
CA VAL A 20 -9.79 1.46 2.05
C VAL A 20 -10.18 0.16 2.75
N SER A 21 -10.40 -0.90 1.98
CA SER A 21 -10.64 -2.25 2.51
C SER A 21 -9.52 -3.17 2.08
N VAL A 22 -9.01 -3.98 3.01
CA VAL A 22 -7.95 -4.96 2.74
C VAL A 22 -8.58 -6.35 2.75
N PHE A 23 -8.24 -7.14 1.74
CA PHE A 23 -8.77 -8.48 1.52
C PHE A 23 -7.64 -9.51 1.56
N LYS A 24 -7.94 -10.71 2.05
CA LYS A 24 -7.04 -11.85 1.97
C LYS A 24 -7.07 -12.39 0.55
N ILE A 25 -5.93 -12.34 -0.12
CA ILE A 25 -5.80 -12.86 -1.48
C ILE A 25 -5.51 -14.36 -1.41
N PRO A 26 -6.25 -15.22 -2.14
CA PRO A 26 -5.95 -16.64 -2.21
C PRO A 26 -4.59 -16.91 -2.88
N PRO A 27 -3.91 -18.03 -2.58
CA PRO A 27 -2.66 -18.39 -3.24
C PRO A 27 -2.82 -18.43 -4.76
N ARG A 28 -1.85 -17.87 -5.48
CA ARG A 28 -1.91 -17.75 -6.95
C ARG A 28 -2.07 -19.14 -7.59
N PRO A 29 -3.19 -19.42 -8.29
CA PRO A 29 -3.45 -20.77 -8.80
C PRO A 29 -2.74 -21.07 -10.13
N THR A 30 -2.38 -20.05 -10.94
CA THR A 30 -1.72 -20.22 -12.25
C THR A 30 -0.88 -18.98 -12.61
N SER A 31 -0.22 -19.00 -13.77
CA SER A 31 0.50 -17.83 -14.35
C SER A 31 -0.41 -16.66 -14.73
N GLY A 32 -1.73 -16.78 -14.59
CA GLY A 32 -2.66 -15.66 -14.74
C GLY A 32 -2.52 -14.68 -13.57
N GLY A 33 -2.50 -13.38 -13.86
CA GLY A 33 -2.55 -12.32 -12.86
C GLY A 33 -3.73 -12.45 -11.88
N TYR A 34 -3.77 -11.61 -10.86
CA TYR A 34 -4.90 -11.61 -9.92
C TYR A 34 -6.20 -11.13 -10.59
N LYS A 35 -7.32 -11.75 -10.19
CA LYS A 35 -8.69 -11.35 -10.54
C LYS A 35 -9.50 -11.20 -9.26
N CYS A 36 -10.22 -10.09 -9.11
CA CYS A 36 -10.96 -9.77 -7.90
C CYS A 36 -12.36 -10.37 -7.89
N GLY A 37 -12.87 -10.87 -9.03
CA GLY A 37 -14.17 -11.54 -9.09
C GLY A 37 -14.32 -12.75 -8.16
N GLU A 38 -13.20 -13.31 -7.67
CA GLU A 38 -13.17 -14.44 -6.73
C GLU A 38 -13.00 -14.01 -5.26
N TRP A 39 -12.71 -12.73 -4.98
CA TRP A 39 -12.50 -12.24 -3.61
C TRP A 39 -13.85 -11.91 -2.97
N LEU A 40 -14.22 -12.66 -1.94
CA LEU A 40 -15.51 -12.52 -1.27
C LEU A 40 -15.47 -11.39 -0.22
N GLN A 41 -16.64 -10.86 0.12
CA GLN A 41 -16.74 -9.90 1.23
C GLN A 41 -16.28 -10.50 2.57
N SER A 42 -16.40 -11.82 2.73
CA SER A 42 -15.85 -12.55 3.88
C SER A 42 -14.33 -12.57 3.94
N ASP A 43 -13.64 -12.32 2.82
CA ASP A 43 -12.17 -12.25 2.77
C ASP A 43 -11.64 -10.88 3.21
N LYS A 44 -12.53 -9.91 3.47
CA LYS A 44 -12.16 -8.62 4.02
C LYS A 44 -11.62 -8.79 5.44
N ILE A 45 -10.36 -8.44 5.63
CA ILE A 45 -9.66 -8.57 6.92
C ILE A 45 -9.53 -7.25 7.68
N TRP A 46 -9.61 -6.11 6.98
CA TRP A 46 -9.39 -4.81 7.61
C TRP A 46 -10.00 -3.63 6.83
N THR A 47 -10.20 -2.50 7.51
CA THR A 47 -10.58 -1.20 6.93
C THR A 47 -9.87 -0.09 7.67
N GLY A 48 -9.46 0.93 6.94
CA GLY A 48 -8.91 2.14 7.53
C GLY A 48 -8.42 3.10 6.47
N ARG A 49 -7.36 3.86 6.78
CA ARG A 49 -6.80 4.88 5.92
C ARG A 49 -5.55 4.38 5.22
N LEU A 50 -5.43 4.66 3.93
CA LEU A 50 -4.18 4.48 3.19
C LEU A 50 -3.47 5.81 3.05
N ARG A 51 -2.16 5.81 3.29
CA ARG A 51 -1.26 6.93 3.01
C ARG A 51 -0.12 6.46 2.14
N VAL A 52 0.21 7.27 1.14
CA VAL A 52 1.45 7.10 0.37
C VAL A 52 2.40 8.20 0.79
N VAL A 53 3.57 7.82 1.27
CA VAL A 53 4.61 8.76 1.71
C VAL A 53 5.87 8.51 0.91
N SER A 54 6.57 9.60 0.55
CA SER A 54 7.92 9.57 0.02
C SER A 54 8.88 9.93 1.15
N CYS A 55 9.87 9.07 1.35
CA CYS A 55 10.95 9.28 2.30
C CYS A 55 12.26 9.14 1.51
N LYS A 56 12.94 10.26 1.26
CA LYS A 56 14.10 10.32 0.35
C LYS A 56 13.76 9.72 -1.03
N GLU A 57 14.51 8.70 -1.45
CA GLU A 57 14.37 8.01 -2.73
C GLU A 57 13.33 6.87 -2.70
N ARG A 58 12.79 6.50 -1.53
CA ARG A 58 11.80 5.41 -1.43
C ARG A 58 10.38 5.93 -1.26
N CYS A 59 9.43 5.12 -1.70
CA CYS A 59 8.01 5.35 -1.47
C CYS A 59 7.46 4.26 -0.56
N GLU A 60 6.55 4.61 0.33
CA GLU A 60 5.92 3.69 1.28
C GLU A 60 4.41 3.83 1.20
N ILE A 61 3.72 2.69 1.08
CA ILE A 61 2.27 2.61 1.18
C ILE A 61 1.96 2.12 2.59
N ARG A 62 1.37 2.98 3.41
CA ARG A 62 1.03 2.72 4.82
C ARG A 62 -0.48 2.57 4.97
N LEU A 63 -0.90 1.50 5.64
CA LEU A 63 -2.28 1.25 6.04
C LEU A 63 -2.37 1.53 7.54
N GLU A 64 -3.18 2.50 7.92
CA GLU A 64 -3.25 3.04 9.27
C GLU A 64 -4.70 3.07 9.78
N ASP A 65 -4.88 2.86 11.09
CA ASP A 65 -6.15 3.16 11.73
C ASP A 65 -6.50 4.66 11.58
N PRO A 66 -7.72 4.99 11.13
CA PRO A 66 -8.07 6.38 10.86
C PRO A 66 -8.09 7.27 12.10
N ASN A 67 -8.32 6.72 13.30
CA ASN A 67 -8.45 7.47 14.54
C ASN A 67 -7.13 7.56 15.31
N SER A 68 -6.43 6.43 15.47
CA SER A 68 -5.19 6.37 16.26
C SER A 68 -3.93 6.60 15.44
N ALA A 69 -4.02 6.51 14.10
CA ALA A 69 -2.86 6.44 13.20
C ALA A 69 -1.92 5.26 13.47
N GLU A 70 -2.42 4.22 14.17
CA GLU A 70 -1.67 2.98 14.38
C GLU A 70 -1.47 2.25 13.06
N LEU A 71 -0.24 1.80 12.80
CA LEU A 71 0.12 1.13 11.55
C LEU A 71 -0.39 -0.32 11.56
N PHE A 72 -1.27 -0.65 10.62
CA PHE A 72 -1.71 -2.02 10.36
C PHE A 72 -0.71 -2.78 9.49
N ALA A 73 -0.27 -2.17 8.40
CA ALA A 73 0.72 -2.75 7.49
C ALA A 73 1.42 -1.65 6.67
N ALA A 74 2.64 -1.93 6.22
CA ALA A 74 3.39 -1.06 5.31
C ALA A 74 3.99 -1.88 4.16
N CYS A 75 3.99 -1.31 2.97
CA CYS A 75 4.67 -1.83 1.79
C CYS A 75 5.71 -0.81 1.32
N PHE A 76 6.97 -1.22 1.28
CA PHE A 76 8.06 -0.41 0.72
C PHE A 76 8.10 -0.62 -0.80
N VAL A 77 8.23 0.48 -1.53
CA VAL A 77 8.35 0.52 -2.99
C VAL A 77 9.73 1.07 -3.33
N PRO A 78 10.73 0.19 -3.58
CA PRO A 78 12.07 0.61 -3.97
C PRO A 78 12.07 1.27 -5.35
N PRO A 79 13.03 2.18 -5.63
CA PRO A 79 13.24 2.72 -6.97
C PRO A 79 13.33 1.62 -8.03
N GLY A 80 12.51 1.73 -9.08
CA GLY A 80 12.51 0.80 -10.21
C GLY A 80 11.95 -0.60 -9.92
N GLN A 81 11.37 -0.83 -8.74
CA GLN A 81 10.76 -2.12 -8.35
C GLN A 81 9.27 -1.96 -8.03
N ARG A 82 8.55 -1.16 -8.83
CA ARG A 82 7.13 -0.92 -8.60
C ARG A 82 6.31 -2.17 -8.82
N GLU A 83 6.68 -2.95 -9.83
CA GLU A 83 5.92 -4.10 -10.33
C GLU A 83 5.94 -5.29 -9.36
N SER A 84 6.96 -5.39 -8.50
CA SER A 84 7.02 -6.41 -7.45
C SER A 84 6.25 -6.01 -6.17
N SER A 85 6.10 -4.71 -5.92
CA SER A 85 5.39 -4.19 -4.75
C SER A 85 3.90 -3.95 -4.99
N VAL A 86 3.51 -3.58 -6.22
CA VAL A 86 2.12 -3.22 -6.57
C VAL A 86 1.74 -3.85 -7.90
N GLU A 87 0.81 -4.81 -7.86
CA GLU A 87 0.22 -5.46 -9.04
C GLU A 87 -1.28 -5.12 -9.07
N SER A 88 -1.74 -4.50 -10.16
CA SER A 88 -3.16 -4.23 -10.36
C SER A 88 -3.89 -5.50 -10.77
N VAL A 89 -5.14 -5.63 -10.34
CA VAL A 89 -6.00 -6.73 -10.74
C VAL A 89 -6.46 -6.57 -12.21
N LEU A 90 -6.66 -7.68 -12.93
CA LEU A 90 -6.98 -7.68 -14.36
C LEU A 90 -8.43 -7.32 -14.72
N ASP A 91 -9.37 -7.57 -13.81
CA ASP A 91 -10.82 -7.44 -14.05
C ASP A 91 -11.45 -6.21 -13.37
N SER A 92 -10.65 -5.38 -12.69
CA SER A 92 -11.13 -4.15 -12.04
C SER A 92 -10.04 -3.10 -11.94
N SER A 93 -10.41 -1.83 -12.09
CA SER A 93 -9.51 -0.69 -11.88
C SER A 93 -9.48 -0.19 -10.43
N ARG A 94 -10.20 -0.85 -9.52
CA ARG A 94 -10.30 -0.45 -8.09
C ARG A 94 -9.44 -1.31 -7.15
N TYR A 95 -8.91 -2.43 -7.64
CA TYR A 95 -8.20 -3.43 -6.84
C TYR A 95 -6.77 -3.64 -7.37
#